data_AF-A0A838IGR8-F1
#
_entry.id   AF-A0A838IGR8-F1
#
_cell.length_a   1.000
_cell.length_b   1.000
_cell.length_c   1.000
_cell.angle_alpha   90.00
_cell.angle_beta   90.00
_cell.angle_gamma   90.00
#
_symmetry.space_group_name_H-M   'P 1'
#
loop_
_entity.id
_entity.type
_entity.pdbx_description
1 polymer ?
#
loop_
_entity_poly.entity_id
_entity_poly.type
_entity_poly.pdbx_seq_one_letter_code
_entity_poly.pdbx_strand_id
1 'polypeptide(L)'
;MPQHSTFSSSLLLAFLLVVCLVGCNSEIKVQDKDPKGLPDTGEQVDVDDGLKEDTGTDDDVVSGCVAKTCSELGARCGAVSDGCGRTISCGSCVGSQQCDENKVCVPCTVRECGAEQCGEVPNGCGAMMECGRCAFGRLCEAGTNVCVNSQEACANKGAECGTILDACGTAITCGACESGVCNGQTNRCGTCVASTCETLSAFCGTQGDRCGGTLECGHCAVGEFCDPINKRCGECSPRACDGRCGSVSNGCGQLINCGACPSAACVVDGGTRCGVVASVCDQNVVNCGHCRSGQVCENGLCAVPCEPACEGGARCVGGECCNPQSCSELNASCGDLDDGCGGVTSCGECDTGLVCDPGTLECVICEPFRSCGDPGAQCGSVYDGCNYIQCDECEGQTYCNPNTNQCDGCPASPCAHANRTCGTAVGPCSQIEECGDCPDQGVCRNGRCCAPKTCNDYGFVCDLVNDGCGNQLDCGTCDEGFTCSSFQCCPDSDQACSPGQCGLAFDGCQYYECGTCPPGQVCQSSGTCCVQTSCESFQCGMTIADGCGSSINCPAC
;
A
#
# COMPACT_ATOMS: atom_id res chain seq x y z
N MET A 1 19.43 65.17 -8.18
CA MET A 1 18.59 66.13 -8.93
C MET A 1 17.75 65.33 -9.92
N PRO A 2 16.41 65.40 -9.86
CA PRO A 2 15.54 64.75 -10.86
C PRO A 2 15.43 65.60 -12.14
N GLN A 3 14.88 65.01 -13.20
CA GLN A 3 14.41 65.74 -14.40
C GLN A 3 12.89 65.57 -14.54
N HIS A 4 12.23 66.57 -15.14
CA HIS A 4 10.77 66.70 -15.18
C HIS A 4 10.15 66.29 -16.53
N SER A 5 8.90 65.80 -16.50
CA SER A 5 7.75 66.26 -17.34
C SER A 5 6.53 65.36 -17.01
N THR A 6 5.41 65.76 -16.36
CA THR A 6 4.40 66.85 -16.51
C THR A 6 3.25 66.53 -17.50
N PHE A 7 2.06 67.09 -17.20
CA PHE A 7 0.71 66.88 -17.79
C PHE A 7 -0.08 65.65 -17.26
N SER A 8 -1.37 65.73 -16.91
CA SER A 8 -2.19 66.90 -16.51
C SER A 8 -3.45 66.46 -15.74
N SER A 9 -3.94 67.27 -14.80
CA SER A 9 -5.25 67.08 -14.15
C SER A 9 -6.37 67.86 -14.87
N SER A 10 -7.64 67.40 -14.77
CA SER A 10 -8.83 68.20 -14.37
C SER A 10 -10.19 67.60 -14.77
N LEU A 11 -10.86 66.89 -13.84
CA LEU A 11 -12.31 66.91 -13.52
C LEU A 11 -12.51 65.87 -12.38
N LEU A 12 -13.10 66.10 -11.21
CA LEU A 12 -14.36 66.76 -10.78
C LEU A 12 -15.65 66.11 -11.32
N LEU A 13 -16.72 65.88 -10.53
CA LEU A 13 -16.89 65.84 -9.05
C LEU A 13 -18.30 65.30 -8.68
N ALA A 14 -18.43 64.32 -7.77
CA ALA A 14 -19.64 64.04 -6.94
C ALA A 14 -19.28 62.95 -5.90
N PHE A 15 -19.28 63.17 -4.57
CA PHE A 15 -20.40 63.33 -3.62
C PHE A 15 -21.32 62.09 -3.46
N LEU A 16 -21.80 61.68 -2.27
CA LEU A 16 -21.30 61.64 -0.87
C LEU A 16 -22.47 61.19 0.03
N LEU A 17 -22.24 60.29 1.01
CA LEU A 17 -23.18 59.93 2.11
C LEU A 17 -24.53 59.30 1.64
N VAL A 18 -25.35 58.63 2.46
CA VAL A 18 -25.57 58.68 3.93
C VAL A 18 -25.58 57.27 4.56
N VAL A 19 -25.22 57.19 5.85
CA VAL A 19 -25.24 56.00 6.71
C VAL A 19 -26.57 55.86 7.44
N CYS A 20 -27.14 54.65 7.55
CA CYS A 20 -27.76 54.20 8.80
C CYS A 20 -28.00 52.68 8.92
N LEU A 21 -27.85 52.22 10.16
CA LEU A 21 -27.94 50.85 10.67
C LEU A 21 -29.35 50.24 10.56
N VAL A 22 -29.41 48.90 10.43
CA VAL A 22 -29.89 47.96 11.47
C VAL A 22 -29.53 46.53 11.01
N GLY A 23 -29.07 45.68 11.92
CA GLY A 23 -28.44 44.40 11.56
C GLY A 23 -29.34 43.18 11.67
N CYS A 24 -28.77 42.01 11.36
CA CYS A 24 -29.09 40.73 12.00
C CYS A 24 -27.89 39.78 11.91
N ASN A 25 -27.71 38.91 12.92
CA ASN A 25 -26.80 37.78 12.86
C ASN A 25 -27.41 36.65 12.02
N SER A 26 -26.56 35.82 11.41
CA SER A 26 -26.81 34.38 11.22
C SER A 26 -25.47 33.65 11.09
N GLU A 27 -25.25 32.64 11.92
CA GLU A 27 -24.11 31.72 11.80
C GLU A 27 -24.40 30.67 10.72
N ILE A 28 -23.46 30.43 9.80
CA ILE A 28 -23.55 29.26 8.91
C ILE A 28 -22.91 28.07 9.62
N LYS A 29 -23.74 27.16 10.13
CA LYS A 29 -23.32 25.84 10.60
C LYS A 29 -23.67 24.81 9.53
N VAL A 30 -22.64 24.27 8.86
CA VAL A 30 -22.78 23.04 8.10
C VAL A 30 -22.70 21.88 9.09
N GLN A 31 -23.65 20.95 9.03
CA GLN A 31 -23.58 19.66 9.69
C GLN A 31 -23.89 18.57 8.68
N ASP A 32 -22.97 17.64 8.49
CA ASP A 32 -23.19 16.42 7.74
C ASP A 32 -24.23 15.53 8.44
N LYS A 33 -25.13 14.92 7.65
CA LYS A 33 -25.90 13.74 8.06
C LYS A 33 -26.19 12.82 6.87
N ASP A 34 -25.98 11.54 7.10
CA ASP A 34 -26.22 10.45 6.15
C ASP A 34 -27.73 10.24 5.87
N PRO A 35 -28.10 9.88 4.63
CA PRO A 35 -29.43 9.36 4.32
C PRO A 35 -29.45 7.83 4.22
N LYS A 36 -29.79 7.14 5.33
CA LYS A 36 -30.25 5.73 5.27
C LYS A 36 -31.78 5.67 5.27
N GLY A 37 -32.36 5.51 4.07
CA GLY A 37 -33.57 4.73 3.84
C GLY A 37 -34.94 5.36 4.11
N LEU A 38 -35.69 5.55 3.01
CA LEU A 38 -37.10 5.13 2.83
C LEU A 38 -38.21 5.91 3.58
N PRO A 39 -39.44 5.95 3.02
CA PRO A 39 -39.84 6.34 1.67
C PRO A 39 -40.56 7.72 1.69
N ASP A 40 -40.76 8.32 0.52
CA ASP A 40 -41.65 9.49 0.40
C ASP A 40 -42.91 9.16 -0.41
N THR A 41 -44.04 9.75 -0.03
CA THR A 41 -45.37 9.46 -0.57
C THR A 41 -46.09 10.72 -1.04
N GLY A 42 -46.01 10.97 -2.35
CA GLY A 42 -47.12 11.51 -3.13
C GLY A 42 -47.50 12.99 -2.98
N GLU A 43 -47.67 13.60 -4.16
CA GLU A 43 -48.69 14.61 -4.46
C GLU A 43 -48.34 16.10 -4.24
N GLN A 44 -47.99 16.78 -5.35
CA GLN A 44 -48.55 18.03 -5.91
C GLN A 44 -48.87 19.24 -4.97
N VAL A 45 -48.85 20.50 -5.41
CA VAL A 45 -48.81 21.11 -6.75
C VAL A 45 -47.69 22.20 -6.77
N ASP A 46 -47.61 23.32 -7.51
CA ASP A 46 -48.51 24.08 -8.42
C ASP A 46 -47.66 24.88 -9.45
N VAL A 47 -48.10 24.98 -10.71
CA VAL A 47 -47.69 26.04 -11.65
C VAL A 47 -48.86 26.32 -12.60
N ASP A 48 -49.38 27.56 -12.60
CA ASP A 48 -50.59 27.94 -13.33
C ASP A 48 -50.36 29.14 -14.28
N ASP A 49 -51.34 29.32 -15.15
CA ASP A 49 -51.69 30.44 -16.01
C ASP A 49 -50.90 30.67 -17.31
N GLY A 50 -51.67 30.98 -18.36
CA GLY A 50 -51.28 30.95 -19.76
C GLY A 50 -52.47 30.95 -20.74
N LEU A 51 -53.63 31.47 -20.30
CA LEU A 51 -54.89 31.46 -21.04
C LEU A 51 -54.82 32.02 -22.46
N LYS A 52 -55.59 31.40 -23.38
CA LYS A 52 -56.41 32.14 -24.34
C LYS A 52 -57.65 31.38 -24.78
N GLU A 53 -58.73 32.14 -24.90
CA GLU A 53 -60.09 31.68 -25.18
C GLU A 53 -60.35 31.57 -26.69
N ASP A 54 -61.25 30.65 -27.09
CA ASP A 54 -62.51 31.07 -27.71
C ASP A 54 -63.60 30.00 -27.47
N THR A 55 -64.83 30.32 -27.83
CA THR A 55 -66.06 29.62 -27.49
C THR A 55 -66.56 28.71 -28.62
N GLY A 56 -67.07 27.52 -28.28
CA GLY A 56 -67.63 26.58 -29.25
C GLY A 56 -68.21 25.33 -28.61
N THR A 57 -69.54 25.29 -28.46
CA THR A 57 -70.28 24.09 -28.06
C THR A 57 -70.69 23.27 -29.27
N ASP A 58 -70.39 21.97 -29.28
CA ASP A 58 -71.41 20.91 -29.37
C ASP A 58 -70.78 19.55 -29.02
N ASP A 59 -71.61 18.58 -28.65
CA ASP A 59 -71.21 17.22 -28.30
C ASP A 59 -70.61 16.46 -29.51
N ASP A 60 -69.43 15.87 -29.32
CA ASP A 60 -69.15 14.55 -29.91
C ASP A 60 -68.44 13.68 -28.86
N VAL A 61 -69.01 12.51 -28.59
CA VAL A 61 -68.63 11.61 -27.49
C VAL A 61 -67.99 10.36 -28.07
N VAL A 62 -66.99 9.79 -27.36
CA VAL A 62 -66.02 8.76 -27.81
C VAL A 62 -64.78 9.44 -28.46
N SER A 63 -63.56 9.17 -28.02
CA SER A 63 -63.08 7.91 -27.45
C SER A 63 -62.46 8.04 -26.04
N GLY A 64 -62.90 7.17 -25.13
CA GLY A 64 -62.17 6.91 -23.89
C GLY A 64 -60.88 6.15 -24.22
N CYS A 65 -59.73 6.73 -23.87
CA CYS A 65 -58.46 6.05 -24.07
C CYS A 65 -58.36 4.86 -23.11
N VAL A 66 -58.51 3.65 -23.65
CA VAL A 66 -58.39 2.39 -22.89
C VAL A 66 -56.91 2.10 -22.71
N ALA A 67 -56.40 2.38 -21.50
CA ALA A 67 -55.04 2.10 -21.07
C ALA A 67 -54.72 0.61 -21.29
N LYS A 68 -53.75 0.32 -22.17
CA LYS A 68 -53.35 -1.06 -22.48
C LYS A 68 -52.56 -1.68 -21.35
N THR A 69 -52.86 -2.92 -21.02
CA THR A 69 -52.08 -3.73 -20.09
C THR A 69 -50.76 -4.19 -20.71
N CYS A 70 -49.80 -4.59 -19.87
CA CYS A 70 -48.54 -5.19 -20.29
C CYS A 70 -48.71 -6.33 -21.32
N SER A 71 -49.70 -7.20 -21.11
CA SER A 71 -50.04 -8.30 -22.02
C SER A 71 -50.49 -7.83 -23.41
N GLU A 72 -51.21 -6.72 -23.49
CA GLU A 72 -51.70 -6.11 -24.75
C GLU A 72 -50.61 -5.29 -25.46
N LEU A 73 -49.53 -4.95 -24.76
CA LEU A 73 -48.32 -4.32 -25.29
C LEU A 73 -47.21 -5.34 -25.61
N GLY A 74 -47.41 -6.63 -25.29
CA GLY A 74 -46.39 -7.68 -25.39
C GLY A 74 -45.26 -7.60 -24.34
N ALA A 75 -45.32 -6.62 -23.44
CA ALA A 75 -44.28 -6.35 -22.46
C ALA A 75 -44.32 -7.34 -21.29
N ARG A 76 -43.16 -7.93 -20.98
CA ARG A 76 -42.94 -8.92 -19.91
C ARG A 76 -41.98 -8.43 -18.82
N CYS A 77 -41.46 -7.22 -18.97
CA CYS A 77 -40.57 -6.55 -18.02
C CYS A 77 -40.49 -5.04 -18.29
N GLY A 78 -39.97 -4.28 -17.33
CA GLY A 78 -39.62 -2.87 -17.49
C GLY A 78 -40.80 -1.92 -17.59
N ALA A 79 -40.51 -0.64 -17.80
CA ALA A 79 -41.50 0.42 -17.92
C ALA A 79 -41.95 0.62 -19.38
N VAL A 80 -43.25 0.76 -19.60
CA VAL A 80 -43.86 1.04 -20.92
C VAL A 80 -45.01 2.03 -20.77
N SER A 81 -45.36 2.76 -21.83
CA SER A 81 -46.57 3.61 -21.80
C SER A 81 -47.82 2.78 -22.09
N ASP A 82 -48.92 3.09 -21.38
CA ASP A 82 -50.24 2.50 -21.57
C ASP A 82 -50.94 2.92 -22.89
N GLY A 83 -50.33 3.83 -23.66
CA GLY A 83 -50.90 4.43 -24.86
C GLY A 83 -51.82 5.62 -24.60
N CYS A 84 -52.03 5.98 -23.33
CA CYS A 84 -52.91 7.04 -22.85
C CYS A 84 -52.18 8.11 -22.02
N GLY A 85 -50.85 8.14 -22.11
CA GLY A 85 -49.99 9.14 -21.46
C GLY A 85 -49.50 8.77 -20.07
N ARG A 86 -49.79 7.56 -19.58
CA ARG A 86 -49.23 7.05 -18.31
C ARG A 86 -48.18 5.98 -18.59
N THR A 87 -47.38 5.67 -17.57
CA THR A 87 -46.35 4.63 -17.62
C THR A 87 -46.72 3.51 -16.64
N ILE A 88 -46.75 2.27 -17.13
CA ILE A 88 -46.97 1.06 -16.34
C ILE A 88 -45.68 0.23 -16.25
N SER A 89 -45.50 -0.46 -15.12
CA SER A 89 -44.33 -1.32 -14.88
C SER A 89 -44.72 -2.79 -15.06
N CYS A 90 -44.10 -3.45 -16.03
CA CYS A 90 -44.45 -4.79 -16.48
C CYS A 90 -43.62 -5.90 -15.82
N GLY A 91 -43.16 -5.65 -14.60
CA GLY A 91 -42.35 -6.58 -13.80
C GLY A 91 -40.85 -6.48 -14.09
N SER A 92 -40.09 -7.37 -13.45
CA SER A 92 -38.63 -7.46 -13.55
C SER A 92 -38.22 -8.86 -13.98
N CYS A 93 -37.11 -8.95 -14.71
CA CYS A 93 -36.52 -10.23 -15.09
C CYS A 93 -35.87 -10.93 -13.87
N VAL A 94 -35.71 -12.26 -13.96
CA VAL A 94 -35.20 -13.10 -12.86
C VAL A 94 -33.91 -13.80 -13.27
N GLY A 95 -32.97 -13.94 -12.34
CA GLY A 95 -31.62 -14.44 -12.62
C GLY A 95 -30.81 -13.46 -13.49
N SER A 96 -29.90 -13.97 -14.31
CA SER A 96 -29.04 -13.20 -15.22
C SER A 96 -29.73 -12.73 -16.51
N GLN A 97 -31.04 -12.48 -16.45
CA GLN A 97 -31.83 -11.97 -17.57
C GLN A 97 -32.00 -10.46 -17.51
N GLN A 98 -31.85 -9.79 -18.66
CA GLN A 98 -32.14 -8.38 -18.81
C GLN A 98 -33.41 -8.14 -19.62
N CYS A 99 -34.01 -6.97 -19.42
CA CYS A 99 -35.16 -6.52 -20.19
C CYS A 99 -34.69 -5.79 -21.44
N ASP A 100 -34.97 -6.34 -22.62
CA ASP A 100 -34.50 -5.76 -23.88
C ASP A 100 -35.33 -4.53 -24.34
N GLU A 101 -34.97 -3.99 -25.51
CA GLU A 101 -35.70 -2.89 -26.14
C GLU A 101 -37.17 -3.27 -26.40
N ASN A 102 -37.42 -4.53 -26.78
CA ASN A 102 -38.75 -5.11 -27.01
C ASN A 102 -39.53 -5.45 -25.73
N LYS A 103 -38.96 -5.18 -24.55
CA LYS A 103 -39.58 -5.41 -23.22
C LYS A 103 -39.80 -6.89 -22.90
N VAL A 104 -38.90 -7.74 -23.38
CA VAL A 104 -38.84 -9.17 -23.12
C VAL A 104 -37.60 -9.50 -22.31
N CYS A 105 -37.71 -10.44 -21.36
CA CYS A 105 -36.57 -10.96 -20.63
C CYS A 105 -35.73 -11.88 -21.53
N VAL A 106 -34.51 -11.45 -21.84
CA VAL A 106 -33.52 -12.22 -22.61
C VAL A 106 -32.33 -12.58 -21.72
N PRO A 107 -31.60 -13.69 -21.97
CA PRO A 107 -30.33 -13.96 -21.28
C PRO A 107 -29.35 -12.83 -21.54
N CYS A 108 -28.76 -12.26 -20.49
CA CYS A 108 -27.77 -11.21 -20.70
C CYS A 108 -26.43 -11.81 -21.12
N THR A 109 -25.98 -11.47 -22.33
CA THR A 109 -24.61 -11.69 -22.78
C THR A 109 -23.72 -10.61 -22.16
N VAL A 110 -22.83 -11.01 -21.25
CA VAL A 110 -21.77 -10.13 -20.72
C VAL A 110 -20.96 -9.57 -21.89
N ARG A 111 -20.73 -8.26 -21.89
CA ARG A 111 -19.85 -7.60 -22.86
C ARG A 111 -18.41 -8.01 -22.62
N GLU A 112 -17.65 -8.34 -23.67
CA GLU A 112 -16.21 -8.57 -23.57
C GLU A 112 -15.44 -7.24 -23.50
N CYS A 113 -14.28 -7.24 -22.82
CA CYS A 113 -13.39 -6.07 -22.77
C CYS A 113 -12.82 -5.75 -24.17
N GLY A 114 -12.86 -4.48 -24.56
CA GLY A 114 -12.06 -4.02 -25.69
C GLY A 114 -10.57 -4.14 -25.39
N ALA A 115 -9.75 -4.40 -26.41
CA ALA A 115 -8.30 -4.67 -26.25
C ALA A 115 -7.48 -3.51 -25.62
N GLU A 116 -8.05 -2.32 -25.52
CA GLU A 116 -7.44 -1.11 -24.93
C GLU A 116 -8.19 -0.64 -23.66
N GLN A 117 -9.17 -1.41 -23.17
CA GLN A 117 -9.91 -1.11 -21.94
C GLN A 117 -9.21 -1.67 -20.69
N CYS A 118 -9.50 -1.05 -19.54
CA CYS A 118 -8.82 -1.32 -18.27
C CYS A 118 -9.71 -0.98 -17.07
N GLY A 119 -9.37 -1.52 -15.89
CA GLY A 119 -10.11 -1.23 -14.65
C GLY A 119 -11.55 -1.73 -14.63
N GLU A 120 -12.37 -1.25 -13.69
CA GLU A 120 -13.78 -1.65 -13.58
C GLU A 120 -14.66 -0.96 -14.62
N VAL A 121 -15.25 -1.73 -15.53
CA VAL A 121 -16.24 -1.25 -16.50
C VAL A 121 -17.61 -1.90 -16.29
N PRO A 122 -18.73 -1.25 -16.63
CA PRO A 122 -20.03 -1.90 -16.63
C PRO A 122 -20.05 -3.07 -17.63
N ASN A 123 -20.51 -4.25 -17.19
CA ASN A 123 -20.46 -5.48 -17.97
C ASN A 123 -21.63 -5.65 -18.98
N GLY A 124 -22.41 -4.59 -19.20
CA GLY A 124 -23.68 -4.59 -19.92
C GLY A 124 -24.85 -5.09 -19.05
N CYS A 125 -24.64 -6.18 -18.30
CA CYS A 125 -25.65 -6.86 -17.49
C CYS A 125 -26.06 -6.15 -16.18
N GLY A 126 -25.42 -5.03 -15.83
CA GLY A 126 -25.73 -4.25 -14.62
C GLY A 126 -24.83 -4.57 -13.42
N ALA A 127 -23.79 -5.39 -13.62
CA ALA A 127 -22.67 -5.51 -12.69
C ALA A 127 -21.41 -4.87 -13.32
N MET A 128 -20.33 -4.76 -12.53
CA MET A 128 -19.02 -4.39 -13.05
C MET A 128 -18.24 -5.63 -13.51
N MET A 129 -17.22 -5.41 -14.33
CA MET A 129 -16.21 -6.40 -14.71
C MET A 129 -14.85 -5.71 -14.75
N GLU A 130 -13.80 -6.41 -14.33
CA GLU A 130 -12.43 -5.88 -14.34
C GLU A 130 -11.74 -6.19 -15.67
N CYS A 131 -11.45 -5.16 -16.48
CA CYS A 131 -10.70 -5.29 -17.74
C CYS A 131 -9.18 -5.27 -17.55
N GLY A 132 -8.69 -5.73 -16.40
CA GLY A 132 -7.26 -5.82 -16.09
C GLY A 132 -6.53 -4.48 -16.09
N ARG A 133 -5.23 -4.52 -16.37
CA ARG A 133 -4.30 -3.39 -16.28
C ARG A 133 -3.64 -3.11 -17.63
N CYS A 134 -3.30 -1.85 -17.85
CA CYS A 134 -2.59 -1.42 -19.05
C CYS A 134 -1.18 -1.99 -19.15
N ALA A 135 -0.70 -2.15 -20.39
CA ALA A 135 0.69 -2.51 -20.67
C ALA A 135 1.67 -1.47 -20.11
N PHE A 136 2.92 -1.89 -19.87
CA PHE A 136 3.95 -1.07 -19.22
C PHE A 136 4.11 0.31 -19.89
N GLY A 137 4.17 1.37 -19.08
CA GLY A 137 4.24 2.77 -19.55
C GLY A 137 2.90 3.39 -19.95
N ARG A 138 1.78 2.66 -19.90
CA ARG A 138 0.42 3.18 -20.11
C ARG A 138 -0.40 3.13 -18.82
N LEU A 139 -1.32 4.07 -18.67
CA LEU A 139 -2.14 4.28 -17.47
C LEU A 139 -3.62 4.16 -17.82
N CYS A 140 -4.44 3.70 -16.88
CA CYS A 140 -5.87 3.62 -17.07
C CYS A 140 -6.54 4.96 -16.75
N GLU A 141 -7.22 5.57 -17.72
CA GLU A 141 -7.89 6.85 -17.50
C GLU A 141 -9.25 6.67 -16.81
N ALA A 142 -9.36 7.19 -15.58
CA ALA A 142 -10.54 7.12 -14.69
C ALA A 142 -11.89 7.49 -15.33
N GLY A 143 -11.89 8.32 -16.38
CA GLY A 143 -13.11 8.84 -17.02
C GLY A 143 -13.56 8.06 -18.25
N THR A 144 -12.67 7.27 -18.86
CA THR A 144 -12.93 6.53 -20.11
C THR A 144 -12.72 5.03 -19.95
N ASN A 145 -11.97 4.60 -18.93
CA ASN A 145 -11.52 3.23 -18.72
C ASN A 145 -10.78 2.67 -19.95
N VAL A 146 -9.95 3.53 -20.55
CA VAL A 146 -9.06 3.23 -21.68
C VAL A 146 -7.61 3.50 -21.28
N CYS A 147 -6.69 2.71 -21.82
CA CYS A 147 -5.27 2.89 -21.63
C CYS A 147 -4.72 4.08 -22.42
N VAL A 148 -4.15 5.07 -21.75
CA VAL A 148 -3.49 6.24 -22.35
C VAL A 148 -2.00 6.25 -22.00
N ASN A 149 -1.19 7.04 -22.70
CA ASN A 149 0.19 7.33 -22.24
C ASN A 149 0.18 8.43 -21.16
N SER A 150 1.27 8.60 -20.41
CA SER A 150 1.34 9.58 -19.33
C SER A 150 1.20 11.02 -19.81
N GLN A 151 1.79 11.39 -20.95
CA GLN A 151 1.67 12.74 -21.53
C GLN A 151 0.22 13.06 -21.93
N GLU A 152 -0.52 12.08 -22.45
CA GLU A 152 -1.94 12.19 -22.82
C GLU A 152 -2.86 12.28 -21.59
N ALA A 153 -2.58 11.50 -20.54
CA ALA A 153 -3.26 11.65 -19.24
C ALA A 153 -3.07 13.06 -18.65
N CYS A 154 -1.85 13.61 -18.75
CA CYS A 154 -1.55 14.98 -18.33
C CYS A 154 -2.27 16.02 -19.20
N ALA A 155 -2.28 15.86 -20.53
CA ALA A 155 -2.98 16.74 -21.45
C ALA A 155 -4.50 16.75 -21.19
N ASN A 156 -5.12 15.58 -20.96
CA ASN A 156 -6.56 15.45 -20.63
C ASN A 156 -6.92 16.09 -19.28
N LYS A 157 -5.97 16.18 -18.34
CA LYS A 157 -6.12 16.95 -17.09
C LYS A 157 -5.68 18.42 -17.20
N GLY A 158 -5.18 18.85 -18.36
CA GLY A 158 -4.67 20.21 -18.60
C GLY A 158 -3.40 20.54 -17.82
N ALA A 159 -2.61 19.52 -17.46
CA ALA A 159 -1.37 19.62 -16.72
C ALA A 159 -0.16 19.70 -17.68
N GLU A 160 0.59 20.79 -17.57
CA GLU A 160 1.81 21.12 -18.33
C GLU A 160 3.10 20.77 -17.52
N CYS A 161 2.96 20.58 -16.21
CA CYS A 161 4.07 20.36 -15.28
C CYS A 161 3.61 19.65 -13.98
N GLY A 162 4.58 19.16 -13.20
CA GLY A 162 4.34 18.73 -11.81
C GLY A 162 3.77 17.32 -11.69
N THR A 163 3.15 16.99 -10.55
CA THR A 163 2.60 15.66 -10.28
C THR A 163 1.08 15.70 -10.08
N ILE A 164 0.34 15.02 -10.95
CA ILE A 164 -1.09 14.73 -10.73
C ILE A 164 -1.25 13.32 -10.13
N LEU A 165 -2.44 13.00 -9.62
CA LEU A 165 -2.78 11.63 -9.21
C LEU A 165 -3.71 10.98 -10.25
N ASP A 166 -3.55 9.67 -10.44
CA ASP A 166 -4.46 8.85 -11.24
C ASP A 166 -5.74 8.45 -10.46
N ALA A 167 -6.54 7.52 -11.00
CA ALA A 167 -7.74 7.00 -10.34
C ALA A 167 -7.46 6.28 -9.00
N CYS A 168 -6.27 5.72 -8.86
CA CYS A 168 -5.83 4.81 -7.81
C CYS A 168 -4.93 5.50 -6.77
N GLY A 169 -4.55 6.77 -6.99
CA GLY A 169 -3.64 7.52 -6.14
C GLY A 169 -2.16 7.44 -6.55
N THR A 170 -1.84 6.85 -7.70
CA THR A 170 -0.47 6.83 -8.25
C THR A 170 -0.08 8.23 -8.73
N ALA A 171 1.13 8.68 -8.40
CA ALA A 171 1.66 9.96 -8.89
C ALA A 171 2.11 9.85 -10.36
N ILE A 172 1.48 10.64 -11.23
CA ILE A 172 1.87 10.84 -12.63
C ILE A 172 2.70 12.13 -12.74
N THR A 173 3.97 12.03 -13.15
CA THR A 173 4.83 13.20 -13.40
C THR A 173 4.57 13.78 -14.79
N CYS A 174 3.91 14.93 -14.84
CA CYS A 174 3.50 15.66 -16.05
C CYS A 174 4.58 16.60 -16.59
N GLY A 175 5.82 16.12 -16.73
CA GLY A 175 6.92 16.93 -17.27
C GLY A 175 7.34 18.10 -16.36
N ALA A 176 8.06 19.06 -16.96
CA ALA A 176 8.67 20.19 -16.26
C ALA A 176 8.64 21.46 -17.11
N CYS A 177 8.69 22.62 -16.47
CA CYS A 177 8.62 23.91 -17.15
C CYS A 177 9.95 24.29 -17.81
N GLU A 178 9.96 24.49 -19.13
CA GLU A 178 11.09 25.08 -19.86
C GLU A 178 11.39 26.53 -19.41
N SER A 179 10.38 27.22 -18.88
CA SER A 179 10.50 28.57 -18.31
C SER A 179 9.43 28.81 -17.25
N GLY A 180 9.79 29.51 -16.18
CA GLY A 180 8.94 29.74 -15.02
C GLY A 180 8.99 28.60 -13.99
N VAL A 181 8.00 28.58 -13.10
CA VAL A 181 7.86 27.61 -12.01
C VAL A 181 6.51 26.92 -12.16
N CYS A 182 6.46 25.62 -11.84
CA CYS A 182 5.21 24.87 -11.87
C CYS A 182 4.28 25.31 -10.73
N ASN A 183 3.06 25.72 -11.06
CA ASN A 183 2.04 26.02 -10.06
C ASN A 183 1.35 24.72 -9.63
N GLY A 184 1.63 24.24 -8.41
CA GLY A 184 1.08 23.00 -7.85
C GLY A 184 -0.42 23.02 -7.50
N GLN A 185 -1.16 24.07 -7.87
CA GLN A 185 -2.62 24.10 -7.80
C GLN A 185 -3.28 23.98 -9.18
N THR A 186 -2.62 24.46 -10.24
CA THR A 186 -3.15 24.42 -11.62
C THR A 186 -2.40 23.43 -12.52
N ASN A 187 -1.24 22.95 -12.08
CA ASN A 187 -0.28 22.14 -12.85
C ASN A 187 0.13 22.81 -14.17
N ARG A 188 0.28 24.14 -14.15
CA ARG A 188 0.68 24.96 -15.32
C ARG A 188 1.95 25.75 -15.06
N CYS A 189 2.66 26.05 -16.15
CA CYS A 189 3.92 26.78 -16.12
C CYS A 189 3.72 28.31 -16.17
N GLY A 190 4.47 29.05 -15.36
CA GLY A 190 4.48 30.50 -15.43
C GLY A 190 5.16 31.17 -14.24
N THR A 191 4.79 32.43 -13.99
CA THR A 191 5.21 33.15 -12.77
C THR A 191 4.38 32.66 -11.59
N CYS A 192 4.92 31.70 -10.83
CA CYS A 192 4.25 31.18 -9.65
C CYS A 192 4.27 32.21 -8.50
N VAL A 193 3.11 32.52 -7.93
CA VAL A 193 2.98 33.34 -6.72
C VAL A 193 2.87 32.38 -5.54
N ALA A 194 3.90 32.36 -4.69
CA ALA A 194 3.92 31.51 -3.51
C ALA A 194 2.69 31.76 -2.62
N SER A 195 2.04 30.67 -2.21
CA SER A 195 0.98 30.72 -1.20
C SER A 195 1.57 31.23 0.12
N THR A 196 0.78 31.95 0.91
CA THR A 196 1.13 32.25 2.31
C THR A 196 0.35 31.33 3.25
N CYS A 197 0.85 31.15 4.47
CA CYS A 197 0.16 30.41 5.52
C CYS A 197 -1.27 30.90 5.76
N GLU A 198 -1.49 32.22 5.69
CA GLU A 198 -2.83 32.83 5.76
C GLU A 198 -3.73 32.37 4.61
N THR A 199 -3.24 32.39 3.36
CA THR A 199 -4.02 31.90 2.19
C THR A 199 -4.26 30.39 2.20
N LEU A 200 -3.40 29.62 2.88
CA LEU A 200 -3.59 28.19 3.12
C LEU A 200 -4.46 27.91 4.37
N SER A 201 -4.84 28.93 5.14
CA SER A 201 -5.46 28.80 6.47
C SER A 201 -4.67 27.92 7.45
N ALA A 202 -3.34 27.89 7.31
CA ALA A 202 -2.43 27.17 8.18
C ALA A 202 -1.86 28.11 9.26
N PHE A 203 -2.05 27.72 10.51
CA PHE A 203 -1.63 28.43 11.72
C PHE A 203 -0.58 27.67 12.53
N CYS A 204 -0.15 26.50 12.02
CA CYS A 204 0.98 25.75 12.53
C CYS A 204 1.56 24.77 11.48
N GLY A 205 2.83 24.38 11.70
CA GLY A 205 3.50 23.31 10.97
C GLY A 205 3.93 23.65 9.53
N THR A 206 4.66 22.73 8.92
CA THR A 206 5.27 22.91 7.60
C THR A 206 4.24 22.67 6.48
N GLN A 207 4.17 23.58 5.50
CA GLN A 207 3.32 23.45 4.31
C GLN A 207 4.12 23.68 3.02
N GLY A 208 3.72 23.09 1.90
CA GLY A 208 4.23 23.50 0.58
C GLY A 208 3.58 24.81 0.12
N ASP A 209 4.38 25.73 -0.44
CA ASP A 209 3.91 27.03 -0.95
C ASP A 209 3.16 26.95 -2.30
N ARG A 210 3.06 25.74 -2.88
CA ARG A 210 2.52 25.42 -4.22
C ARG A 210 3.34 25.96 -5.40
N CYS A 211 4.57 26.40 -5.15
CA CYS A 211 5.61 26.78 -6.11
C CYS A 211 6.93 25.99 -5.91
N GLY A 212 6.96 25.02 -5.00
CA GLY A 212 8.13 24.16 -4.72
C GLY A 212 8.96 24.57 -3.50
N GLY A 213 8.57 25.64 -2.80
CA GLY A 213 9.14 26.04 -1.51
C GLY A 213 8.34 25.51 -0.32
N THR A 214 8.94 25.62 0.88
CA THR A 214 8.31 25.24 2.16
C THR A 214 8.02 26.48 3.00
N LEU A 215 6.85 26.49 3.63
CA LEU A 215 6.37 27.52 4.54
C LEU A 215 6.38 27.00 5.97
N GLU A 216 7.02 27.73 6.86
CA GLU A 216 6.97 27.50 8.31
C GLU A 216 5.77 28.25 8.92
N CYS A 217 4.59 27.61 8.94
CA CYS A 217 3.34 28.27 9.31
C CYS A 217 3.12 28.44 10.82
N GLY A 218 4.18 28.58 11.59
CA GLY A 218 4.14 28.76 13.04
C GLY A 218 4.25 27.45 13.83
N HIS A 219 4.45 27.59 15.14
CA HIS A 219 4.57 26.49 16.10
C HIS A 219 3.56 26.70 17.23
N CYS A 220 2.95 25.61 17.70
CA CYS A 220 1.95 25.68 18.78
C CYS A 220 2.58 25.95 20.15
N ALA A 221 1.77 26.41 21.11
CA ALA A 221 2.24 26.61 22.48
C ALA A 221 2.55 25.28 23.18
N VAL A 222 3.32 25.33 24.27
CA VAL A 222 3.69 24.13 25.04
C VAL A 222 2.43 23.45 25.60
N GLY A 223 2.12 22.27 25.08
CA GLY A 223 0.92 21.48 25.43
C GLY A 223 -0.18 21.47 24.36
N GLU A 224 -0.11 22.37 23.37
CA GLU A 224 -0.96 22.37 22.20
C GLU A 224 -0.33 21.56 21.06
N PHE A 225 -1.16 20.88 20.27
CA PHE A 225 -0.72 20.11 19.10
C PHE A 225 -1.26 20.74 17.81
N CYS A 226 -0.46 20.63 16.73
CA CYS A 226 -0.88 21.07 15.41
C CYS A 226 -1.72 19.98 14.74
N ASP A 227 -3.01 20.26 14.53
CA ASP A 227 -3.92 19.36 13.81
C ASP A 227 -3.38 19.10 12.39
N PRO A 228 -3.06 17.85 12.00
CA PRO A 228 -2.47 17.54 10.71
C PRO A 228 -3.41 17.75 9.52
N ILE A 229 -4.73 17.85 9.76
CA ILE A 229 -5.78 18.10 8.77
C ILE A 229 -6.11 19.59 8.75
N ASN A 230 -6.50 20.17 9.89
CA ASN A 230 -7.02 21.54 9.99
C ASN A 230 -5.94 22.62 10.20
N LYS A 231 -4.67 22.22 10.39
CA LYS A 231 -3.50 23.11 10.54
C LYS A 231 -3.68 24.21 11.60
N ARG A 232 -4.29 23.85 12.73
CA ARG A 232 -4.54 24.73 13.88
C ARG A 232 -4.02 24.10 15.16
N CYS A 233 -3.62 24.94 16.11
CA CYS A 233 -3.24 24.53 17.45
C CYS A 233 -4.48 24.30 18.32
N GLY A 234 -4.42 23.32 19.22
CA GLY A 234 -5.43 23.06 20.23
C GLY A 234 -5.03 21.94 21.19
N GLU A 235 -5.89 21.65 22.16
CA GLU A 235 -5.73 20.48 23.04
C GLU A 235 -5.86 19.18 22.25
N CYS A 236 -5.05 18.18 22.61
CA CYS A 236 -5.15 16.85 22.00
C CYS A 236 -6.46 16.16 22.42
N SER A 237 -7.37 15.99 21.46
CA SER A 237 -8.40 14.96 21.51
C SER A 237 -7.91 13.76 20.68
N PRO A 238 -7.34 12.71 21.31
CA PRO A 238 -6.71 11.63 20.58
C PRO A 238 -7.77 10.84 19.79
N ARG A 239 -7.54 10.68 18.48
CA ARG A 239 -8.40 9.86 17.61
C ARG A 239 -8.46 8.43 18.13
N ALA A 240 -9.64 7.82 18.04
CA ALA A 240 -9.81 6.40 18.29
C ALA A 240 -9.33 5.57 17.09
N CYS A 241 -9.41 4.24 17.21
CA CYS A 241 -8.92 3.33 16.19
C CYS A 241 -9.71 3.37 14.87
N ASP A 242 -10.98 3.78 14.89
CA ASP A 242 -11.79 4.07 13.69
C ASP A 242 -11.75 2.98 12.59
N GLY A 243 -11.77 1.70 13.00
CA GLY A 243 -11.70 0.53 12.10
C GLY A 243 -10.30 0.18 11.59
N ARG A 244 -9.27 0.90 12.02
CA ARG A 244 -7.85 0.63 11.74
C ARG A 244 -7.24 -0.28 12.80
N CYS A 245 -6.13 -0.91 12.44
CA CYS A 245 -5.36 -1.85 13.24
C CYS A 245 -3.87 -1.49 13.20
N GLY A 246 -3.06 -2.11 14.07
CA GLY A 246 -1.65 -1.78 14.25
C GLY A 246 -1.40 -0.50 15.05
N SER A 247 -0.19 0.06 14.92
CA SER A 247 0.22 1.26 15.64
C SER A 247 -0.08 2.50 14.81
N VAL A 248 -1.22 3.15 15.05
CA VAL A 248 -1.69 4.33 14.29
C VAL A 248 -1.45 5.62 15.07
N SER A 249 -1.13 6.71 14.37
CA SER A 249 -1.03 8.03 15.01
C SER A 249 -2.39 8.48 15.54
N ASN A 250 -2.44 8.91 16.79
CA ASN A 250 -3.66 9.46 17.42
C ASN A 250 -4.00 10.90 16.97
N GLY A 251 -3.23 11.47 16.03
CA GLY A 251 -3.35 12.86 15.58
C GLY A 251 -2.53 13.87 16.40
N CYS A 252 -1.94 13.45 17.54
CA CYS A 252 -1.22 14.28 18.49
C CYS A 252 0.25 13.86 18.68
N GLY A 253 0.87 13.25 17.67
CA GLY A 253 2.28 12.82 17.74
C GLY A 253 2.57 11.61 18.65
N GLN A 254 1.54 10.93 19.17
CA GLN A 254 1.69 9.63 19.83
C GLN A 254 1.06 8.52 18.96
N LEU A 255 1.64 7.32 19.00
CA LEU A 255 1.04 6.15 18.36
C LEU A 255 0.18 5.41 19.39
N ILE A 256 -1.06 5.11 19.03
CA ILE A 256 -1.95 4.20 19.77
C ILE A 256 -1.94 2.82 19.10
N ASN A 257 -2.01 1.77 19.90
CA ASN A 257 -2.08 0.39 19.40
C ASN A 257 -3.54 -0.04 19.30
N CYS A 258 -3.97 -0.38 18.07
CA CYS A 258 -5.34 -0.69 17.71
C CYS A 258 -5.57 -2.19 17.44
N GLY A 259 -4.73 -3.07 17.99
CA GLY A 259 -4.85 -4.51 17.82
C GLY A 259 -4.31 -5.02 16.48
N ALA A 260 -4.35 -6.34 16.28
CA ALA A 260 -3.85 -6.97 15.05
C ALA A 260 -4.81 -6.78 13.87
N CYS A 261 -4.25 -6.73 12.66
CA CYS A 261 -5.03 -6.78 11.42
C CYS A 261 -5.36 -8.25 11.06
N PRO A 262 -6.54 -8.55 10.47
CA PRO A 262 -6.82 -9.88 9.91
C PRO A 262 -5.79 -10.22 8.81
N SER A 263 -5.28 -11.45 8.85
CA SER A 263 -3.90 -11.73 8.42
C SER A 263 -3.79 -12.61 7.17
N ALA A 264 -3.56 -11.98 6.01
CA ALA A 264 -3.10 -12.65 4.78
C ALA A 264 -1.73 -12.12 4.28
N ALA A 265 -1.42 -10.84 4.51
CA ALA A 265 -0.24 -10.16 3.93
C ALA A 265 1.08 -10.32 4.73
N CYS A 266 1.16 -11.28 5.64
CA CYS A 266 2.26 -11.40 6.63
C CYS A 266 3.20 -12.60 6.43
N VAL A 267 3.01 -13.36 5.36
CA VAL A 267 3.87 -14.51 4.98
C VAL A 267 4.62 -14.16 3.71
N VAL A 268 5.92 -14.43 3.65
CA VAL A 268 6.75 -14.28 2.45
C VAL A 268 7.77 -15.41 2.32
N ASP A 269 8.29 -15.62 1.11
CA ASP A 269 9.48 -16.44 0.90
C ASP A 269 10.61 -15.92 1.82
N GLY A 270 11.09 -16.78 2.72
CA GLY A 270 12.10 -16.44 3.74
C GLY A 270 11.58 -16.31 5.18
N GLY A 271 10.27 -16.17 5.42
CA GLY A 271 9.72 -16.27 6.78
C GLY A 271 8.43 -15.48 7.06
N THR A 272 8.06 -15.44 8.34
CA THR A 272 6.95 -14.61 8.85
C THR A 272 7.42 -13.17 9.03
N ARG A 273 6.64 -12.21 8.51
CA ARG A 273 6.87 -10.78 8.79
C ARG A 273 6.41 -10.42 10.19
N CYS A 274 7.00 -9.36 10.76
CA CYS A 274 6.69 -8.88 12.10
C CYS A 274 6.79 -7.36 12.19
N GLY A 275 6.18 -6.81 13.25
CA GLY A 275 6.07 -5.36 13.41
C GLY A 275 5.23 -4.74 12.29
N VAL A 276 5.50 -3.46 12.02
CA VAL A 276 4.77 -2.67 11.03
C VAL A 276 5.47 -2.72 9.67
N VAL A 277 4.79 -3.26 8.67
CA VAL A 277 5.24 -3.31 7.26
C VAL A 277 4.25 -2.54 6.37
N ALA A 278 4.77 -1.71 5.47
CA ALA A 278 3.95 -0.95 4.53
C ALA A 278 3.69 -1.76 3.26
N SER A 279 2.42 -1.84 2.81
CA SER A 279 2.14 -2.19 1.42
C SER A 279 2.55 -1.00 0.54
N VAL A 280 3.44 -1.26 -0.43
CA VAL A 280 3.92 -0.23 -1.39
C VAL A 280 2.80 0.21 -2.35
N CYS A 281 1.71 -0.57 -2.46
CA CYS A 281 0.62 -0.33 -3.41
C CYS A 281 -0.56 0.48 -2.85
N ASP A 282 -0.83 0.43 -1.54
CA ASP A 282 -2.14 0.85 -0.98
C ASP A 282 -2.04 1.91 0.13
N GLN A 283 -0.83 2.30 0.53
CA GLN A 283 -0.54 3.01 1.80
C GLN A 283 -1.03 2.28 3.08
N ASN A 284 -1.59 1.07 2.95
CA ASN A 284 -2.05 0.28 4.09
C ASN A 284 -0.87 -0.21 4.93
N VAL A 285 -0.94 0.14 6.21
CA VAL A 285 0.06 -0.15 7.23
C VAL A 285 -0.32 -1.47 7.91
N VAL A 286 0.28 -2.57 7.47
CA VAL A 286 -0.01 -3.90 8.00
C VAL A 286 0.89 -4.16 9.20
N ASN A 287 0.31 -4.32 10.39
CA ASN A 287 1.06 -4.80 11.55
C ASN A 287 0.95 -6.32 11.64
N CYS A 288 2.06 -7.01 11.34
CA CYS A 288 2.15 -8.47 11.37
C CYS A 288 2.43 -9.05 12.77
N GLY A 289 2.37 -8.22 13.81
CA GLY A 289 2.44 -8.63 15.20
C GLY A 289 3.86 -8.95 15.68
N HIS A 290 3.93 -9.76 16.73
CA HIS A 290 5.18 -10.27 17.29
C HIS A 290 5.42 -11.71 16.84
N CYS A 291 6.69 -12.10 16.83
CA CYS A 291 7.10 -13.45 16.43
C CYS A 291 6.67 -14.51 17.47
N ARG A 292 6.79 -15.79 17.10
CA ARG A 292 6.41 -16.89 18.00
C ARG A 292 7.34 -16.93 19.23
N SER A 293 6.91 -17.58 20.31
CA SER A 293 7.69 -17.65 21.56
C SER A 293 9.11 -18.17 21.28
N GLY A 294 10.12 -17.42 21.73
CA GLY A 294 11.51 -17.67 21.32
C GLY A 294 11.79 -17.29 19.86
N GLN A 295 11.42 -16.07 19.45
CA GLN A 295 11.83 -15.41 18.20
C GLN A 295 11.91 -13.90 18.40
N VAL A 296 12.85 -13.24 17.70
CA VAL A 296 13.02 -11.78 17.70
C VAL A 296 12.64 -11.19 16.34
N CYS A 297 12.13 -9.96 16.37
CA CYS A 297 11.75 -9.23 15.15
C CYS A 297 12.91 -8.34 14.70
N GLU A 298 13.61 -8.71 13.64
CA GLU A 298 14.73 -7.95 13.09
C GLU A 298 14.46 -7.63 11.60
N ASN A 299 14.63 -6.37 11.20
CA ASN A 299 14.34 -5.87 9.86
C ASN A 299 12.93 -6.22 9.31
N GLY A 300 11.95 -6.44 10.20
CA GLY A 300 10.57 -6.79 9.85
C GLY A 300 10.33 -8.27 9.55
N LEU A 301 11.28 -9.15 9.87
CA LEU A 301 11.17 -10.62 9.77
C LEU A 301 11.45 -11.30 11.12
N CYS A 302 10.85 -12.47 11.32
CA CYS A 302 11.03 -13.27 12.53
C CYS A 302 12.29 -14.15 12.48
N ALA A 303 13.33 -13.73 13.20
CA ALA A 303 14.56 -14.48 13.38
C ALA A 303 14.48 -15.44 14.59
N VAL A 304 15.15 -16.58 14.47
CA VAL A 304 15.40 -17.50 15.59
C VAL A 304 16.44 -16.86 16.52
N PRO A 305 16.22 -16.82 17.84
CA PRO A 305 17.16 -16.24 18.77
C PRO A 305 18.28 -17.24 19.05
N CYS A 306 19.44 -16.71 19.37
CA CYS A 306 20.57 -17.51 19.77
C CYS A 306 20.33 -18.02 21.20
N GLU A 307 20.49 -19.34 21.42
CA GLU A 307 20.59 -19.93 22.75
C GLU A 307 22.01 -20.48 22.95
N PRO A 308 22.81 -19.96 23.90
CA PRO A 308 22.50 -18.85 24.82
C PRO A 308 22.37 -17.49 24.12
N ALA A 309 21.66 -16.57 24.77
CA ALA A 309 21.48 -15.21 24.28
C ALA A 309 22.82 -14.46 24.18
N CYS A 310 22.94 -13.61 23.17
CA CYS A 310 24.19 -12.90 22.87
C CYS A 310 24.46 -11.76 23.87
N GLU A 311 25.61 -11.83 24.55
CA GLU A 311 26.10 -10.78 25.45
C GLU A 311 27.05 -9.81 24.72
N GLY A 312 27.40 -8.69 25.35
CA GLY A 312 28.50 -7.82 24.90
C GLY A 312 28.25 -6.96 23.66
N GLY A 313 27.05 -7.02 23.05
CA GLY A 313 26.72 -6.30 21.81
C GLY A 313 26.73 -7.18 20.56
N ALA A 314 26.98 -8.49 20.70
CA ALA A 314 26.84 -9.44 19.60
C ALA A 314 25.39 -9.52 19.07
N ARG A 315 25.28 -9.65 17.75
CA ARG A 315 24.04 -9.86 16.99
C ARG A 315 23.81 -11.35 16.77
N CYS A 316 22.57 -11.77 16.56
CA CYS A 316 22.27 -13.18 16.29
C CYS A 316 22.16 -13.42 14.78
N VAL A 317 23.10 -14.17 14.19
CA VAL A 317 23.14 -14.44 12.75
C VAL A 317 23.09 -15.94 12.51
N GLY A 318 22.04 -16.41 11.83
CA GLY A 318 21.85 -17.85 11.53
C GLY A 318 21.62 -18.76 12.75
N GLY A 319 21.46 -18.19 13.96
CA GLY A 319 21.37 -18.92 15.22
C GLY A 319 22.67 -18.95 16.04
N GLU A 320 23.76 -18.33 15.55
CA GLU A 320 25.01 -18.15 16.29
C GLU A 320 25.28 -16.66 16.61
N CYS A 321 25.94 -16.39 17.74
CA CYS A 321 26.25 -15.02 18.17
C CYS A 321 27.48 -14.46 17.46
N CYS A 322 27.25 -13.46 16.61
CA CYS A 322 28.25 -12.74 15.85
C CYS A 322 28.62 -11.42 16.55
N ASN A 323 29.88 -11.23 16.92
CA ASN A 323 30.35 -9.94 17.45
C ASN A 323 30.62 -8.97 16.28
N PRO A 324 29.92 -7.82 16.20
CA PRO A 324 30.13 -6.86 15.12
C PRO A 324 31.56 -6.30 15.17
N GLN A 325 32.25 -6.30 14.02
CA GLN A 325 33.64 -5.87 13.93
C GLN A 325 33.77 -4.36 14.11
N SER A 326 34.69 -3.94 15.00
CA SER A 326 35.03 -2.53 15.16
C SER A 326 35.88 -2.01 14.00
N CYS A 327 35.84 -0.70 13.76
CA CYS A 327 36.72 -0.01 12.80
C CYS A 327 38.20 -0.35 12.98
N SER A 328 38.66 -0.50 14.23
CA SER A 328 40.02 -0.93 14.57
C SER A 328 40.36 -2.36 14.15
N GLU A 329 39.37 -3.25 14.05
CA GLU A 329 39.55 -4.63 13.56
C GLU A 329 39.41 -4.71 12.04
N LEU A 330 38.60 -3.84 11.45
CA LEU A 330 38.50 -3.63 9.99
C LEU A 330 39.69 -2.83 9.43
N ASN A 331 40.54 -2.25 10.28
CA ASN A 331 41.61 -1.29 9.95
C ASN A 331 41.10 -0.02 9.21
N ALA A 332 39.84 0.35 9.44
CA ALA A 332 39.20 1.50 8.85
C ALA A 332 39.33 2.75 9.71
N SER A 333 39.50 3.90 9.05
CA SER A 333 39.50 5.23 9.68
C SER A 333 38.40 6.16 9.17
N CYS A 334 37.53 5.65 8.30
CA CYS A 334 36.38 6.36 7.73
C CYS A 334 35.35 5.38 7.12
N GLY A 335 34.18 5.91 6.77
CA GLY A 335 33.18 5.24 5.93
C GLY A 335 32.20 4.34 6.70
N ASP A 336 31.13 3.95 6.01
CA ASP A 336 30.10 3.03 6.53
C ASP A 336 30.39 1.61 6.02
N LEU A 337 30.62 0.67 6.94
CA LEU A 337 31.11 -0.68 6.64
C LEU A 337 30.19 -1.75 7.21
N ASP A 338 30.04 -2.88 6.49
CA ASP A 338 29.37 -4.05 7.04
C ASP A 338 30.15 -4.58 8.25
N ASP A 339 29.44 -4.80 9.37
CA ASP A 339 30.04 -5.21 10.63
C ASP A 339 30.38 -6.72 10.71
N GLY A 340 30.21 -7.47 9.61
CA GLY A 340 30.36 -8.92 9.53
C GLY A 340 29.13 -9.68 10.07
N CYS A 341 28.17 -8.96 10.65
CA CYS A 341 26.99 -9.49 11.33
C CYS A 341 25.67 -8.90 10.78
N GLY A 342 25.71 -8.30 9.57
CA GLY A 342 24.55 -7.71 8.90
C GLY A 342 24.10 -6.35 9.43
N GLY A 343 24.96 -5.67 10.20
CA GLY A 343 24.83 -4.26 10.54
C GLY A 343 25.84 -3.37 9.82
N VAL A 344 25.73 -2.07 10.06
CA VAL A 344 26.66 -1.06 9.54
C VAL A 344 27.37 -0.41 10.71
N THR A 345 28.71 -0.42 10.67
CA THR A 345 29.58 0.33 11.59
C THR A 345 30.13 1.56 10.85
N SER A 346 29.73 2.75 11.29
CA SER A 346 30.24 4.02 10.79
C SER A 346 31.60 4.35 11.43
N CYS A 347 32.65 4.38 10.62
CA CYS A 347 34.04 4.56 11.05
C CYS A 347 34.55 6.00 10.98
N GLY A 348 33.64 6.96 10.76
CA GLY A 348 33.92 8.39 10.74
C GLY A 348 33.79 9.02 9.35
N GLU A 349 33.60 10.33 9.33
CA GLU A 349 33.64 11.15 8.13
C GLU A 349 35.05 11.75 7.97
N CYS A 350 35.49 11.94 6.73
CA CYS A 350 36.80 12.54 6.45
C CYS A 350 36.79 14.07 6.57
N ASP A 351 37.90 14.65 7.05
CA ASP A 351 38.09 16.10 7.11
C ASP A 351 37.97 16.77 5.73
N THR A 352 37.49 18.03 5.72
CA THR A 352 37.17 18.80 4.50
C THR A 352 38.28 18.78 3.44
N GLY A 353 38.02 18.10 2.33
CA GLY A 353 38.96 17.95 1.19
C GLY A 353 39.64 16.58 1.09
N LEU A 354 39.41 15.71 2.07
CA LEU A 354 39.73 14.29 2.01
C LEU A 354 38.47 13.47 1.65
N VAL A 355 38.69 12.27 1.14
CA VAL A 355 37.64 11.29 0.78
C VAL A 355 38.00 9.93 1.34
N CYS A 356 36.99 9.11 1.68
CA CYS A 356 37.25 7.76 2.17
C CYS A 356 37.50 6.82 1.00
N ASP A 357 38.71 6.29 0.88
CA ASP A 357 39.04 5.34 -0.19
C ASP A 357 38.37 3.98 0.06
N PRO A 358 37.56 3.45 -0.87
CA PRO A 358 36.81 2.21 -0.65
C PRO A 358 37.67 0.93 -0.73
N GLY A 359 38.96 1.04 -1.10
CA GLY A 359 39.92 -0.06 -1.16
C GLY A 359 40.90 -0.10 0.01
N THR A 360 41.25 1.06 0.61
CA THR A 360 42.15 1.13 1.79
C THR A 360 41.44 1.49 3.09
N LEU A 361 40.23 2.06 3.03
CA LEU A 361 39.45 2.53 4.19
C LEU A 361 40.16 3.64 5.00
N GLU A 362 41.00 4.41 4.30
CA GLU A 362 41.69 5.60 4.81
C GLU A 362 41.19 6.89 4.15
N CYS A 363 41.23 7.99 4.90
CA CYS A 363 40.96 9.33 4.36
C CYS A 363 42.11 9.83 3.49
N VAL A 364 41.99 9.66 2.17
CA VAL A 364 43.00 10.08 1.19
C VAL A 364 42.71 11.49 0.67
N ILE A 365 43.76 12.15 0.15
CA ILE A 365 43.58 13.41 -0.60
C ILE A 365 42.92 13.06 -1.94
N CYS A 366 41.83 13.77 -2.26
CA CYS A 366 41.18 13.67 -3.56
C CYS A 366 42.12 14.14 -4.68
N GLU A 367 42.71 13.21 -5.44
CA GLU A 367 43.35 13.47 -6.74
C GLU A 367 42.42 13.00 -7.88
N PRO A 368 41.43 13.80 -8.30
CA PRO A 368 40.41 13.37 -9.25
C PRO A 368 41.03 13.11 -10.63
N PHE A 369 40.56 12.05 -11.29
CA PHE A 369 40.91 11.77 -12.69
C PHE A 369 40.53 12.96 -13.58
N ARG A 370 41.34 13.23 -14.61
CA ARG A 370 41.15 14.39 -15.49
C ARG A 370 40.39 14.01 -16.76
N SER A 371 40.28 12.72 -17.06
CA SER A 371 39.56 12.15 -18.18
C SER A 371 39.22 10.69 -17.93
N CYS A 372 38.24 10.16 -18.66
CA CYS A 372 37.92 8.73 -18.69
C CYS A 372 39.07 7.84 -19.15
N GLY A 373 40.03 8.40 -19.90
CA GLY A 373 41.24 7.69 -20.32
C GLY A 373 42.20 7.37 -19.17
N ASP A 374 42.13 8.08 -18.04
CA ASP A 374 43.02 7.84 -16.88
C ASP A 374 42.72 6.47 -16.20
N PRO A 375 41.46 6.10 -15.90
CA PRO A 375 41.09 4.74 -15.51
C PRO A 375 40.95 3.75 -16.70
N GLY A 376 41.21 4.19 -17.94
CA GLY A 376 41.08 3.35 -19.15
C GLY A 376 39.63 3.06 -19.57
N ALA A 377 38.67 3.85 -19.09
CA ALA A 377 37.26 3.75 -19.43
C ALA A 377 36.95 4.46 -20.76
N GLN A 378 35.96 3.92 -21.48
CA GLN A 378 35.43 4.46 -22.73
C GLN A 378 34.04 5.08 -22.53
N CYS A 379 33.29 4.64 -21.51
CA CYS A 379 31.87 4.97 -21.36
C CYS A 379 31.38 4.82 -19.91
N GLY A 380 30.19 5.36 -19.63
CA GLY A 380 29.49 5.18 -18.36
C GLY A 380 30.02 6.03 -17.21
N SER A 381 29.54 5.75 -16.00
CA SER A 381 29.86 6.54 -14.81
C SER A 381 31.02 5.94 -14.01
N VAL A 382 32.20 6.54 -14.11
CA VAL A 382 33.39 6.09 -13.38
C VAL A 382 33.59 6.91 -12.12
N TYR A 383 33.73 6.26 -10.97
CA TYR A 383 34.07 6.93 -9.72
C TYR A 383 35.58 7.21 -9.67
N ASP A 384 35.97 8.47 -9.45
CA ASP A 384 37.38 8.90 -9.38
C ASP A 384 37.96 8.92 -7.95
N GLY A 385 37.23 8.32 -7.00
CA GLY A 385 37.50 8.41 -5.56
C GLY A 385 36.73 9.54 -4.87
N CYS A 386 36.18 10.50 -5.61
CA CYS A 386 35.50 11.67 -5.05
C CYS A 386 34.16 11.98 -5.74
N ASN A 387 34.12 11.88 -7.06
CA ASN A 387 32.99 12.21 -7.94
C ASN A 387 32.77 11.09 -8.96
N TYR A 388 31.58 11.06 -9.56
CA TYR A 388 31.33 10.28 -10.77
C TYR A 388 31.64 11.12 -12.02
N ILE A 389 32.72 10.76 -12.72
CA ILE A 389 32.97 11.24 -14.08
C ILE A 389 32.01 10.50 -15.00
N GLN A 390 31.18 11.25 -15.71
CA GLN A 390 30.36 10.72 -16.79
C GLN A 390 31.20 10.68 -18.06
N CYS A 391 31.42 9.47 -18.57
CA CYS A 391 32.08 9.20 -19.83
C CYS A 391 31.05 9.07 -20.96
N ASP A 392 31.49 9.30 -22.20
CA ASP A 392 30.60 9.37 -23.36
C ASP A 392 29.78 8.10 -23.60
N GLU A 393 28.63 8.24 -24.29
CA GLU A 393 27.83 7.09 -24.71
C GLU A 393 28.50 6.32 -25.85
N CYS A 394 28.32 4.99 -25.87
CA CYS A 394 28.92 4.13 -26.88
C CYS A 394 28.25 4.29 -28.26
N GLU A 395 29.04 4.58 -29.30
CA GLU A 395 28.50 4.78 -30.65
C GLU A 395 28.12 3.48 -31.38
N GLY A 396 27.03 3.52 -32.15
CA GLY A 396 26.68 2.50 -33.14
C GLY A 396 25.98 1.26 -32.56
N GLN A 397 26.47 0.07 -32.93
CA GLN A 397 25.96 -1.22 -32.43
C GLN A 397 26.88 -1.75 -31.32
N THR A 398 27.09 -0.91 -30.31
CA THR A 398 27.82 -1.21 -29.08
C THR A 398 27.02 -0.77 -27.86
N TYR A 399 27.33 -1.30 -26.69
CA TYR A 399 26.75 -0.89 -25.41
C TYR A 399 27.87 -0.70 -24.38
N CYS A 400 27.63 0.15 -23.38
CA CYS A 400 28.57 0.27 -22.28
C CYS A 400 28.43 -0.92 -21.33
N ASN A 401 29.47 -1.73 -21.20
CA ASN A 401 29.48 -2.84 -20.26
C ASN A 401 29.83 -2.31 -18.84
N PRO A 402 28.90 -2.35 -17.87
CA PRO A 402 29.10 -1.73 -16.55
C PRO A 402 30.15 -2.44 -15.68
N ASN A 403 30.65 -3.61 -16.11
CA ASN A 403 31.70 -4.36 -15.41
C ASN A 403 33.11 -3.96 -15.87
N THR A 404 33.23 -3.32 -17.03
CA THR A 404 34.52 -2.98 -17.67
C THR A 404 34.63 -1.51 -18.05
N ASN A 405 33.51 -0.77 -18.08
CA ASN A 405 33.38 0.59 -18.62
C ASN A 405 33.94 0.72 -20.05
N GLN A 406 33.77 -0.33 -20.86
CA GLN A 406 34.17 -0.41 -22.26
C GLN A 406 32.95 -0.61 -23.18
N CYS A 407 33.07 -0.14 -24.42
CA CYS A 407 32.03 -0.25 -25.43
C CYS A 407 32.10 -1.62 -26.13
N ASP A 408 31.42 -2.60 -25.54
CA ASP A 408 31.31 -3.95 -26.10
C ASP A 408 30.32 -4.00 -27.27
N GLY A 409 30.59 -4.85 -28.26
CA GLY A 409 29.64 -5.12 -29.34
C GLY A 409 28.34 -5.74 -28.83
N CYS A 410 27.20 -5.33 -29.39
CA CYS A 410 25.90 -5.89 -29.01
C CYS A 410 25.89 -7.42 -29.12
N PRO A 411 25.41 -8.16 -28.10
CA PRO A 411 25.28 -9.61 -28.18
C PRO A 411 24.30 -10.00 -29.29
N ALA A 412 24.61 -11.05 -30.04
CA ALA A 412 23.78 -11.51 -31.17
C ALA A 412 22.45 -12.19 -30.75
N SER A 413 22.27 -12.45 -29.46
CA SER A 413 21.04 -12.97 -28.85
C SER A 413 20.91 -12.40 -27.43
N PRO A 414 19.96 -11.48 -27.19
CA PRO A 414 19.53 -11.10 -25.84
C PRO A 414 19.25 -12.27 -24.90
N CYS A 415 18.65 -13.35 -25.39
CA CYS A 415 18.33 -14.54 -24.61
C CYS A 415 19.58 -15.26 -24.11
N ALA A 416 20.56 -15.48 -24.99
CA ALA A 416 21.82 -16.11 -24.61
C ALA A 416 22.64 -15.22 -23.66
N HIS A 417 22.65 -13.90 -23.87
CA HIS A 417 23.37 -12.94 -23.01
C HIS A 417 22.74 -12.83 -21.61
N ALA A 418 21.42 -12.77 -21.52
CA ALA A 418 20.68 -12.76 -20.26
C ALA A 418 20.50 -14.17 -19.63
N ASN A 419 21.08 -15.21 -20.25
CA ASN A 419 20.96 -16.62 -19.85
C ASN A 419 19.50 -17.08 -19.63
N ARG A 420 18.59 -16.61 -20.49
CA ARG A 420 17.15 -16.89 -20.46
C ARG A 420 16.79 -18.08 -21.35
N THR A 421 15.85 -18.88 -20.87
CA THR A 421 15.30 -20.06 -21.56
C THR A 421 13.80 -19.98 -21.81
N CYS A 422 13.17 -18.83 -21.52
CA CYS A 422 11.76 -18.57 -21.83
C CYS A 422 11.42 -17.08 -21.79
N GLY A 423 10.33 -16.71 -22.49
CA GLY A 423 9.76 -15.36 -22.52
C GLY A 423 10.65 -14.30 -23.17
N THR A 424 10.17 -13.07 -23.23
CA THR A 424 10.87 -11.97 -23.91
C THR A 424 12.13 -11.51 -23.16
N ALA A 425 13.27 -11.42 -23.84
CA ALA A 425 14.46 -10.73 -23.37
C ALA A 425 14.66 -9.41 -24.12
N VAL A 426 15.05 -8.36 -23.38
CA VAL A 426 15.53 -7.10 -23.95
C VAL A 426 17.05 -7.04 -23.73
N GLY A 427 17.81 -6.99 -24.81
CA GLY A 427 19.27 -6.87 -24.77
C GLY A 427 19.74 -5.44 -24.50
N PRO A 428 21.01 -5.23 -24.14
CA PRO A 428 21.53 -3.91 -23.76
C PRO A 428 21.51 -2.87 -24.90
N CYS A 429 21.31 -3.31 -26.15
CA CYS A 429 21.12 -2.46 -27.33
C CYS A 429 19.65 -2.34 -27.77
N SER A 430 18.69 -2.43 -26.83
CA SER A 430 17.24 -2.39 -27.07
C SER A 430 16.71 -3.43 -28.06
N GLN A 431 17.46 -4.51 -28.29
CA GLN A 431 17.05 -5.65 -29.11
C GLN A 431 16.05 -6.50 -28.33
N ILE A 432 14.92 -6.86 -28.94
CA ILE A 432 13.89 -7.70 -28.32
C ILE A 432 13.93 -9.09 -28.97
N GLU A 433 14.07 -10.14 -28.16
CA GLU A 433 14.11 -11.54 -28.59
C GLU A 433 13.16 -12.39 -27.73
N GLU A 434 12.40 -13.30 -28.35
CA GLU A 434 11.55 -14.26 -27.63
C GLU A 434 12.33 -15.54 -27.33
N CYS A 435 12.61 -15.81 -26.05
CA CYS A 435 13.44 -16.94 -25.62
C CYS A 435 12.70 -18.29 -25.58
N GLY A 436 11.50 -18.36 -26.14
CA GLY A 436 10.65 -19.55 -26.22
C GLY A 436 9.65 -19.71 -25.08
N ASP A 437 8.80 -20.74 -25.19
CA ASP A 437 7.83 -21.13 -24.18
C ASP A 437 8.37 -22.23 -23.26
N CYS A 438 7.76 -22.38 -22.09
CA CYS A 438 8.11 -23.45 -21.16
C CYS A 438 7.40 -24.78 -21.49
N PRO A 439 8.09 -25.92 -21.37
CA PRO A 439 7.47 -27.24 -21.50
C PRO A 439 6.48 -27.50 -20.36
N ASP A 440 5.60 -28.48 -20.58
CA ASP A 440 4.72 -29.08 -19.56
C ASP A 440 3.86 -28.09 -18.74
N GLN A 441 3.40 -27.02 -19.40
CA GLN A 441 2.63 -25.91 -18.79
C GLN A 441 3.40 -25.14 -17.70
N GLY A 442 4.73 -25.20 -17.71
CA GLY A 442 5.58 -24.45 -16.76
C GLY A 442 5.40 -22.94 -16.88
N VAL A 443 5.52 -22.24 -15.75
CA VAL A 443 5.46 -20.78 -15.69
C VAL A 443 6.85 -20.21 -15.98
N CYS A 444 6.96 -19.26 -16.90
CA CYS A 444 8.21 -18.53 -17.12
C CYS A 444 8.40 -17.46 -16.04
N ARG A 445 9.34 -17.67 -15.10
CA ARG A 445 9.64 -16.72 -14.00
C ARG A 445 11.08 -16.24 -14.13
N ASN A 446 11.26 -14.92 -14.20
CA ASN A 446 12.56 -14.25 -14.42
C ASN A 446 13.32 -14.68 -15.70
N GLY A 447 12.65 -15.35 -16.64
CA GLY A 447 13.26 -15.90 -17.86
C GLY A 447 13.76 -17.34 -17.74
N ARG A 448 13.38 -18.05 -16.68
CA ARG A 448 13.62 -19.49 -16.49
C ARG A 448 12.30 -20.21 -16.22
N CYS A 449 12.18 -21.43 -16.72
CA CYS A 449 10.97 -22.22 -16.53
C CYS A 449 10.88 -22.77 -15.11
N CYS A 450 9.72 -22.57 -14.49
CA CYS A 450 9.33 -23.13 -13.21
C CYS A 450 8.20 -24.14 -13.45
N ALA A 451 8.37 -25.38 -13.01
CA ALA A 451 7.33 -26.41 -13.09
C ALA A 451 6.44 -26.30 -11.84
N PRO A 452 5.15 -25.93 -11.97
CA PRO A 452 4.27 -25.75 -10.83
C PRO A 452 3.99 -27.11 -10.17
N LYS A 453 4.10 -27.16 -8.85
CA LYS A 453 3.70 -28.33 -8.06
C LYS A 453 2.19 -28.37 -7.87
N THR A 454 1.67 -29.54 -7.53
CA THR A 454 0.28 -29.72 -7.07
C THR A 454 0.24 -29.95 -5.55
N CYS A 455 -0.95 -29.82 -4.94
CA CYS A 455 -1.17 -30.20 -3.55
C CYS A 455 -0.71 -31.64 -3.24
N ASN A 456 -0.90 -32.57 -4.19
CA ASN A 456 -0.44 -33.95 -4.08
C ASN A 456 1.09 -34.08 -4.05
N ASP A 457 1.83 -33.23 -4.77
CA ASP A 457 3.31 -33.24 -4.77
C ASP A 457 3.90 -32.66 -3.47
N TYR A 458 3.12 -31.89 -2.72
CA TYR A 458 3.42 -31.47 -1.35
C TYR A 458 2.88 -32.44 -0.28
N GLY A 459 1.92 -33.29 -0.62
CA GLY A 459 1.17 -34.13 0.34
C GLY A 459 0.12 -33.37 1.16
N PHE A 460 -0.30 -32.19 0.70
CA PHE A 460 -1.23 -31.30 1.39
C PHE A 460 -2.69 -31.60 1.02
N VAL A 461 -3.58 -31.58 2.01
CA VAL A 461 -5.00 -31.96 1.87
C VAL A 461 -5.98 -30.87 2.30
N CYS A 462 -5.47 -29.69 2.69
CA CYS A 462 -6.26 -28.50 3.00
C CYS A 462 -5.39 -27.23 2.94
N ASP A 463 -6.05 -26.07 2.96
CA ASP A 463 -5.48 -24.70 2.91
C ASP A 463 -5.03 -24.23 1.52
N LEU A 464 -4.81 -22.91 1.40
CA LEU A 464 -4.39 -22.21 0.20
C LEU A 464 -2.86 -22.08 0.14
N VAL A 465 -2.21 -22.86 -0.72
CA VAL A 465 -0.72 -22.94 -0.79
C VAL A 465 -0.19 -22.37 -2.10
N ASN A 466 1.12 -22.09 -2.19
CA ASN A 466 1.74 -21.67 -3.44
C ASN A 466 2.28 -22.89 -4.23
N ASP A 467 2.17 -22.86 -5.56
CA ASP A 467 2.72 -23.89 -6.45
C ASP A 467 4.26 -23.89 -6.57
N GLY A 468 4.93 -22.91 -5.94
CA GLY A 468 6.37 -22.65 -6.04
C GLY A 468 6.76 -21.73 -7.21
N CYS A 469 5.82 -21.46 -8.11
CA CYS A 469 6.01 -20.66 -9.32
C CYS A 469 5.26 -19.32 -9.30
N GLY A 470 4.32 -19.15 -8.38
CA GLY A 470 3.60 -17.90 -8.12
C GLY A 470 2.09 -18.03 -8.05
N ASN A 471 1.51 -19.16 -8.47
CA ASN A 471 0.06 -19.36 -8.42
C ASN A 471 -0.39 -19.88 -7.04
N GLN A 472 -1.62 -19.57 -6.67
CA GLN A 472 -2.27 -20.13 -5.49
C GLN A 472 -3.03 -21.40 -5.86
N LEU A 473 -2.82 -22.46 -5.09
CA LEU A 473 -3.52 -23.73 -5.15
C LEU A 473 -4.49 -23.81 -3.98
N ASP A 474 -5.74 -24.14 -4.25
CA ASP A 474 -6.68 -24.55 -3.21
C ASP A 474 -6.55 -26.07 -3.00
N CYS A 475 -6.00 -26.48 -1.85
CA CYS A 475 -5.91 -27.89 -1.49
C CYS A 475 -7.17 -28.41 -0.79
N GLY A 476 -8.18 -27.57 -0.60
CA GLY A 476 -9.48 -27.90 -0.04
C GLY A 476 -9.67 -27.49 1.41
N THR A 477 -10.81 -27.90 1.96
CA THR A 477 -11.21 -27.70 3.35
C THR A 477 -11.52 -29.06 4.00
N CYS A 478 -11.32 -29.15 5.30
CA CYS A 478 -11.62 -30.35 6.07
C CYS A 478 -13.13 -30.54 6.31
N ASP A 479 -13.54 -31.78 6.56
CA ASP A 479 -14.91 -32.15 6.93
C ASP A 479 -15.30 -31.61 8.33
N GLU A 480 -16.61 -31.58 8.64
CA GLU A 480 -17.11 -31.14 9.96
C GLU A 480 -16.48 -31.94 11.12
N GLY A 481 -15.96 -31.22 12.12
CA GLY A 481 -15.22 -31.81 13.25
C GLY A 481 -13.70 -31.95 13.02
N PHE A 482 -13.17 -31.39 11.93
CA PHE A 482 -11.74 -31.33 11.64
C PHE A 482 -11.30 -29.90 11.27
N THR A 483 -10.25 -29.41 11.93
CA THR A 483 -9.56 -28.16 11.60
C THR A 483 -8.32 -28.46 10.76
N CYS A 484 -8.02 -27.61 9.76
CA CYS A 484 -6.76 -27.71 9.02
C CYS A 484 -5.59 -27.23 9.90
N SER A 485 -4.64 -28.12 10.20
CA SER A 485 -3.38 -27.80 10.90
C SER A 485 -2.21 -28.34 10.09
N SER A 486 -1.24 -27.48 9.80
CA SER A 486 -0.02 -27.87 9.06
C SER A 486 -0.31 -28.59 7.73
N PHE A 487 -1.32 -28.11 7.00
CA PHE A 487 -1.80 -28.66 5.71
C PHE A 487 -2.39 -30.07 5.77
N GLN A 488 -2.76 -30.54 6.98
CA GLN A 488 -3.46 -31.79 7.24
C GLN A 488 -4.79 -31.53 7.96
N CYS A 489 -5.77 -32.41 7.74
CA CYS A 489 -7.04 -32.35 8.45
C CYS A 489 -6.94 -33.07 9.79
N CYS A 490 -6.99 -32.28 10.86
CA CYS A 490 -6.79 -32.71 12.23
C CYS A 490 -8.12 -32.65 12.98
N PRO A 491 -8.51 -33.68 13.76
CA PRO A 491 -9.76 -33.64 14.49
C PRO A 491 -9.77 -32.50 15.51
N ASP A 492 -10.93 -31.85 15.66
CA ASP A 492 -11.12 -30.81 16.67
C ASP A 492 -10.94 -31.42 18.07
N SER A 493 -9.95 -30.94 18.82
CA SER A 493 -9.48 -31.62 20.03
C SER A 493 -10.38 -31.39 21.25
N ASP A 494 -11.45 -32.18 21.34
CA ASP A 494 -12.15 -32.52 22.59
C ASP A 494 -11.31 -33.42 23.54
N GLN A 495 -9.99 -33.59 23.30
CA GLN A 495 -9.09 -34.38 24.16
C GLN A 495 -8.91 -33.73 25.54
N ALA A 496 -9.77 -34.09 26.47
CA ALA A 496 -9.58 -33.82 27.89
C ALA A 496 -8.22 -34.38 28.35
N CYS A 497 -7.36 -33.52 28.87
CA CYS A 497 -6.02 -33.88 29.32
C CYS A 497 -6.01 -35.04 30.32
N SER A 498 -4.97 -35.87 30.24
CA SER A 498 -4.82 -37.04 31.12
C SER A 498 -4.79 -36.61 32.60
N PRO A 499 -5.39 -37.37 33.54
CA PRO A 499 -5.39 -36.98 34.95
C PRO A 499 -3.97 -36.78 35.52
N GLY A 500 -3.63 -35.54 35.86
CA GLY A 500 -2.29 -35.15 36.33
C GLY A 500 -1.33 -34.62 35.25
N GLN A 501 -1.81 -34.45 34.01
CA GLN A 501 -1.11 -33.75 32.93
C GLN A 501 -1.26 -32.23 33.06
N CYS A 502 -0.26 -31.46 32.65
CA CYS A 502 -0.19 -30.01 32.80
C CYS A 502 0.69 -29.36 31.72
N GLY A 503 0.59 -28.04 31.56
CA GLY A 503 1.36 -27.31 30.54
C GLY A 503 0.89 -27.60 29.12
N LEU A 504 1.78 -27.43 28.13
CA LEU A 504 1.48 -27.70 26.72
C LEU A 504 1.64 -29.17 26.38
N ALA A 505 0.59 -29.76 25.82
CA ALA A 505 0.57 -31.11 25.27
C ALA A 505 0.46 -31.07 23.73
N PHE A 506 0.83 -32.18 23.08
CA PHE A 506 0.74 -32.34 21.62
C PHE A 506 0.14 -33.72 21.31
N ASP A 507 -0.96 -33.75 20.56
CA ASP A 507 -1.73 -34.96 20.21
C ASP A 507 -1.20 -35.67 18.94
N GLY A 508 -0.22 -35.06 18.26
CA GLY A 508 0.25 -35.45 16.93
C GLY A 508 -0.18 -34.50 15.81
N CYS A 509 -1.06 -33.54 16.11
CA CYS A 509 -1.75 -32.66 15.16
C CYS A 509 -1.72 -31.17 15.58
N GLN A 510 -1.91 -30.88 16.88
CA GLN A 510 -2.00 -29.54 17.45
C GLN A 510 -1.49 -29.49 18.89
N TYR A 511 -1.12 -28.29 19.34
CA TYR A 511 -0.76 -28.03 20.74
C TYR A 511 -1.98 -27.57 21.54
N TYR A 512 -2.15 -28.09 22.75
CA TYR A 512 -3.25 -27.76 23.64
C TYR A 512 -2.76 -27.57 25.09
N GLU A 513 -3.38 -26.65 25.83
CA GLU A 513 -3.00 -26.36 27.22
C GLU A 513 -3.79 -27.21 28.22
N CYS A 514 -3.07 -28.02 28.99
CA CYS A 514 -3.59 -28.78 30.12
C CYS A 514 -3.63 -27.99 31.44
N GLY A 515 -3.47 -26.67 31.38
CA GLY A 515 -3.51 -25.78 32.53
C GLY A 515 -2.41 -26.03 33.55
N THR A 516 -2.67 -25.65 34.80
CA THR A 516 -1.73 -25.70 35.92
C THR A 516 -2.08 -26.79 36.93
N CYS A 517 -1.07 -27.23 37.69
CA CYS A 517 -1.24 -28.29 38.69
C CYS A 517 -2.08 -27.86 39.91
N PRO A 518 -2.72 -28.82 40.60
CA PRO A 518 -3.38 -28.57 41.88
C PRO A 518 -2.47 -27.90 42.93
N PRO A 519 -3.04 -27.16 43.91
CA PRO A 519 -2.25 -26.47 44.94
C PRO A 519 -1.30 -27.42 45.69
N GLY A 520 -0.02 -27.04 45.75
CA GLY A 520 1.05 -27.87 46.34
C GLY A 520 1.77 -28.80 45.36
N GLN A 521 1.47 -28.70 44.05
CA GLN A 521 2.18 -29.41 42.99
C GLN A 521 2.80 -28.43 41.98
N VAL A 522 3.91 -28.85 41.36
CA VAL A 522 4.57 -28.16 40.25
C VAL A 522 4.45 -28.98 38.97
N CYS A 523 4.37 -28.29 37.82
CA CYS A 523 4.39 -28.95 36.53
C CYS A 523 5.85 -29.23 36.12
N GLN A 524 6.14 -30.49 35.79
CA GLN A 524 7.46 -30.91 35.31
C GLN A 524 7.61 -30.64 33.80
N SER A 525 8.85 -30.61 33.31
CA SER A 525 9.14 -30.52 31.86
C SER A 525 8.62 -31.73 31.05
N SER A 526 8.26 -32.82 31.72
CA SER A 526 7.54 -33.98 31.16
C SER A 526 6.02 -33.77 31.01
N GLY A 527 5.49 -32.58 31.32
CA GLY A 527 4.05 -32.29 31.27
C GLY A 527 3.24 -32.98 32.37
N THR A 528 3.88 -33.37 33.48
CA THR A 528 3.27 -34.11 34.59
C THR A 528 3.35 -33.33 35.90
N CYS A 529 2.27 -33.36 36.70
CA CYS A 529 2.23 -32.73 38.02
C CYS A 529 2.95 -33.57 39.09
N CYS A 530 3.80 -32.92 39.87
CA CYS A 530 4.57 -33.54 40.94
C CYS A 530 4.44 -32.76 42.26
N VAL A 531 4.34 -33.48 43.39
CA VAL A 531 4.32 -32.92 44.75
C VAL A 531 5.77 -32.67 45.19
N GLN A 532 6.12 -31.41 45.49
CA GLN A 532 7.47 -31.10 45.97
C GLN A 532 7.70 -31.60 47.39
N THR A 533 8.90 -32.12 47.62
CA THR A 533 9.38 -32.59 48.93
C THR A 533 9.72 -31.37 49.80
N SER A 534 9.15 -31.30 51.00
CA SER A 534 9.46 -30.23 51.96
C SER A 534 10.71 -30.56 52.79
N CYS A 535 11.41 -29.52 53.24
CA CYS A 535 12.56 -29.66 54.14
C CYS A 535 12.14 -30.19 55.52
N GLU A 536 12.77 -31.26 55.97
CA GLU A 536 12.69 -31.73 57.35
C GLU A 536 13.61 -30.92 58.29
N SER A 537 13.33 -30.96 59.60
CA SER A 537 14.02 -30.12 60.60
C SER A 537 15.52 -30.38 60.75
N PHE A 538 16.01 -31.54 60.31
CA PHE A 538 17.45 -31.86 60.25
C PHE A 538 18.13 -31.41 58.95
N GLN A 539 17.40 -30.81 58.02
CA GLN A 539 17.90 -30.39 56.69
C GLN A 539 18.16 -28.88 56.57
N CYS A 540 18.04 -28.13 57.67
CA CYS A 540 18.27 -26.68 57.66
C CYS A 540 19.68 -26.32 57.12
N GLY A 541 19.74 -25.32 56.23
CA GLY A 541 20.95 -24.90 55.54
C GLY A 541 21.47 -25.85 54.43
N MET A 542 20.77 -26.94 54.09
CA MET A 542 21.16 -27.84 52.99
C MET A 542 20.34 -27.61 51.71
N THR A 543 20.96 -27.87 50.56
CA THR A 543 20.26 -28.03 49.27
C THR A 543 19.85 -29.49 49.08
N ILE A 544 18.57 -29.75 48.86
CA ILE A 544 18.01 -31.09 48.61
C ILE A 544 17.33 -31.16 47.24
N ALA A 545 17.20 -32.34 46.66
CA ALA A 545 16.35 -32.55 45.49
C ALA A 545 14.87 -32.45 45.91
N ASP A 546 14.04 -31.77 45.13
CA ASP A 546 12.62 -31.58 45.46
C ASP A 546 11.73 -32.80 45.15
N GLY A 547 12.29 -33.83 44.50
CA GLY A 547 11.57 -35.00 44.01
C GLY A 547 10.89 -34.82 42.65
N CYS A 548 10.83 -33.58 42.15
CA CYS A 548 10.19 -33.20 40.88
C CYS A 548 11.20 -32.86 39.77
N GLY A 549 12.50 -32.82 40.07
CA GLY A 549 13.59 -32.57 39.13
C GLY A 549 14.32 -31.25 39.35
N SER A 550 13.89 -30.46 40.34
CA SER A 550 14.57 -29.24 40.78
C SER A 550 15.30 -29.47 42.11
N SER A 551 15.90 -28.40 42.66
CA SER A 551 16.46 -28.41 44.00
C SER A 551 15.82 -27.34 44.88
N ILE A 552 15.64 -27.67 46.16
CA ILE A 552 15.15 -26.78 47.20
C ILE A 552 16.31 -26.45 48.14
N ASN A 553 16.52 -25.16 48.38
CA ASN A 553 17.45 -24.67 49.40
C ASN A 553 16.69 -24.53 50.72
N CYS A 554 17.00 -25.37 51.69
CA CYS A 554 16.35 -25.36 52.98
C CYS A 554 16.80 -24.14 53.82
N PRO A 555 15.88 -23.49 54.57
CA PRO A 555 16.21 -22.32 55.37
C PRO A 555 17.28 -22.62 56.41
N ALA A 556 18.04 -21.61 56.81
CA ALA A 556 19.14 -21.75 57.77
C ALA A 556 18.66 -22.22 59.16
N CYS A 557 19.58 -22.85 59.89
CA CYS A 557 19.46 -23.17 61.31
C CYS A 557 19.78 -21.93 62.17
#